data_AF-A0A1M6PMK9-F1
#
_entry.id   AF-A0A1M6PMK9-F1
#
_cell.length_a   1.000
_cell.length_b   1.000
_cell.length_c   1.000
_cell.angle_alpha   90.00
_cell.angle_beta   90.00
_cell.angle_gamma   90.00
#
_symmetry.space_group_name_H-M   'P 1'
#
loop_
_entity.id
_entity.type
_entity.pdbx_description
1 polymer ?
#
loop_
_entity_poly.entity_id
_entity_poly.type
_entity_poly.pdbx_seq_one_letter_code
_entity_poly.pdbx_strand_id
1 'polypeptide(L)'
;MNQPAPADSPKPDTMKQVWRWAIALPVLALLFQYVAVAPIGTSMFLSGLAIMGMLLLATLPAIIVLPFLLLNKRLRKPALRWWSVCIVYTGLFIASVLIGNKIRMAEFAALAQRSAPLVTAIADYTAQHGSPPENLQELVPQYLEKVPRTGIMAYPEYKYEVAPQAERYHSNPWVLYIPCTSGGLNWDEFVYLPQQNYEAEMSYNYYERVHDWGYLHE
;
A
#
# COMPACT_ATOMS: atom_id res chain seq x y z
N MET A 1 54.98 -21.44 -27.86
CA MET A 1 54.81 -20.67 -26.61
C MET A 1 53.41 -20.93 -26.09
N ASN A 2 53.27 -21.77 -25.06
CA ASN A 2 51.98 -21.97 -24.39
C ASN A 2 51.78 -20.83 -23.39
N GLN A 3 50.83 -19.93 -23.66
CA GLN A 3 50.39 -18.98 -22.64
C GLN A 3 49.73 -19.75 -21.49
N PRO A 4 50.13 -19.52 -20.23
CA PRO A 4 49.45 -20.13 -19.09
C PRO A 4 47.99 -19.66 -19.07
N ALA A 5 47.08 -20.60 -18.84
CA ALA A 5 45.65 -20.31 -18.71
C ALA A 5 45.45 -19.24 -17.62
N PRO A 6 44.58 -18.24 -17.85
CA PRO A 6 44.31 -17.19 -16.87
C PRO A 6 43.82 -17.84 -15.57
N ALA A 7 44.43 -17.44 -14.45
CA ALA A 7 44.04 -17.91 -13.13
C ALA A 7 42.55 -17.61 -12.91
N ASP A 8 41.76 -18.66 -12.64
CA ASP A 8 40.34 -18.53 -12.32
C ASP A 8 40.18 -17.55 -11.15
N SER A 9 39.48 -16.44 -11.41
CA SER A 9 39.14 -15.50 -10.36
C SER A 9 38.24 -16.19 -9.33
N PRO A 10 38.44 -15.93 -8.02
CA PRO A 10 37.70 -16.60 -6.97
C PRO A 10 36.19 -16.31 -7.13
N LYS A 11 35.40 -17.37 -7.35
CA LYS A 11 33.95 -17.25 -7.47
C LYS A 11 33.38 -16.66 -6.17
N PRO A 12 32.53 -15.62 -6.24
CA PRO A 12 31.94 -15.02 -5.06
C PRO A 12 31.15 -16.07 -4.27
N ASP A 13 31.27 -16.04 -2.95
CA ASP A 13 30.53 -16.92 -2.04
C ASP A 13 29.02 -16.66 -2.19
N THR A 14 28.37 -17.50 -3.00
CA THR A 14 26.97 -17.38 -3.39
C THR A 14 26.05 -17.28 -2.16
N MET A 15 26.39 -17.96 -1.06
CA MET A 15 25.57 -17.94 0.15
C MET A 15 25.61 -16.58 0.83
N LYS A 16 26.77 -15.92 0.88
CA LYS A 16 26.88 -14.54 1.43
C LYS A 16 26.05 -13.56 0.61
N GLN A 17 26.01 -13.72 -0.71
CA GLN A 17 25.21 -12.87 -1.58
C GLN A 17 23.71 -13.05 -1.33
N VAL A 18 23.25 -14.30 -1.18
CA VAL A 18 21.85 -14.60 -0.85
C VAL A 18 21.44 -13.95 0.47
N TRP A 19 22.26 -14.06 1.52
CA TRP A 19 21.97 -13.43 2.81
C TRP A 19 21.86 -11.91 2.74
N ARG A 20 22.70 -11.25 1.94
CA ARG A 20 22.60 -9.80 1.72
C ARG A 20 21.23 -9.42 1.16
N TRP A 21 20.74 -10.16 0.15
CA TRP A 21 19.44 -9.88 -0.46
C TRP A 21 18.26 -10.28 0.43
N ALA A 22 18.38 -11.36 1.19
CA ALA A 22 17.36 -11.79 2.14
C ALA A 22 17.06 -10.72 3.20
N ILE A 23 18.04 -9.85 3.50
CA ILE A 23 17.88 -8.73 4.43
C ILE A 23 17.55 -7.43 3.68
N ALA A 24 18.25 -7.14 2.58
CA ALA A 24 18.10 -5.89 1.85
C ALA A 24 16.70 -5.73 1.22
N LEU A 25 16.11 -6.80 0.70
CA LEU A 25 14.82 -6.72 0.01
C LEU A 25 13.66 -6.33 0.96
N PRO A 26 13.50 -6.94 2.15
CA PRO A 26 12.51 -6.47 3.11
C PRO A 26 12.70 -5.02 3.55
N VAL A 27 13.95 -4.58 3.75
CA VAL A 27 14.24 -3.17 4.09
C VAL A 27 13.86 -2.23 2.94
N LEU A 28 14.15 -2.63 1.71
CA LEU A 28 13.76 -1.89 0.51
C LEU A 28 12.23 -1.85 0.34
N ALA A 29 11.53 -2.93 0.68
CA ALA A 29 10.07 -2.97 0.70
C ALA A 29 9.50 -1.96 1.71
N LEU A 30 10.10 -1.82 2.89
CA LEU A 30 9.68 -0.81 3.85
C LEU A 30 9.89 0.61 3.31
N LEU A 31 11.05 0.86 2.69
CA LEU A 31 11.35 2.14 2.06
C LEU A 31 10.36 2.46 0.93
N PHE A 32 9.99 1.46 0.11
CA PHE A 32 9.04 1.63 -0.99
C PHE A 32 7.65 1.99 -0.46
N GLN A 33 7.20 1.36 0.63
CA GLN A 33 5.94 1.73 1.27
C GLN A 33 5.96 3.18 1.76
N TYR A 34 7.05 3.59 2.42
CA TYR A 34 7.21 4.97 2.89
C TYR A 34 7.21 5.98 1.73
N VAL A 35 8.01 5.74 0.69
CA VAL A 35 8.13 6.65 -0.45
C VAL A 35 6.83 6.70 -1.26
N ALA A 36 6.10 5.59 -1.38
CA ALA A 36 4.82 5.57 -2.09
C ALA A 36 3.80 6.56 -1.49
N VAL A 37 3.74 6.67 -0.17
CA VAL A 37 2.82 7.58 0.51
C VAL A 37 3.38 8.99 0.70
N ALA A 38 4.69 9.17 0.52
CA ALA A 38 5.34 10.48 0.65
C ALA A 38 4.97 11.45 -0.50
N PRO A 39 5.09 12.78 -0.29
CA PRO A 39 4.80 13.80 -1.31
C PRO A 39 5.73 13.80 -2.54
N ILE A 40 6.80 13.01 -2.53
CA ILE A 40 7.83 12.95 -3.59
C ILE A 40 7.87 11.58 -4.30
N GLY A 41 6.94 10.68 -3.98
CA GLY A 41 6.90 9.32 -4.50
C GLY A 41 6.33 9.15 -5.91
N THR A 42 6.15 7.88 -6.26
CA THR A 42 5.43 7.44 -7.48
C THR A 42 4.64 6.17 -7.18
N SER A 43 3.60 5.90 -7.96
CA SER A 43 2.84 4.64 -7.86
C SER A 43 3.68 3.40 -8.20
N MET A 44 4.80 3.55 -8.91
CA MET A 44 5.69 2.43 -9.26
C MET A 44 6.27 1.73 -8.04
N PHE A 45 6.43 2.43 -6.92
CA PHE A 45 6.90 1.82 -5.68
C PHE A 45 5.92 0.76 -5.16
N LEU A 46 4.61 0.93 -5.37
CA LEU A 46 3.60 -0.09 -5.03
C LEU A 46 3.76 -1.35 -5.90
N SER A 47 4.00 -1.19 -7.21
CA SER A 47 4.29 -2.33 -8.09
C SER A 47 5.57 -3.05 -7.69
N GLY A 48 6.59 -2.31 -7.23
CA GLY A 48 7.82 -2.90 -6.68
C GLY A 48 7.57 -3.79 -5.47
N LEU A 49 6.62 -3.43 -4.59
CA LEU A 49 6.23 -4.26 -3.45
C LEU A 49 5.60 -5.58 -3.89
N ALA A 50 4.74 -5.55 -4.90
CA ALA A 50 4.12 -6.76 -5.45
C ALA A 50 5.19 -7.74 -5.97
N ILE A 51 6.21 -7.23 -6.67
CA ILE A 51 7.33 -8.05 -7.16
C ILE A 51 8.12 -8.67 -6.01
N MET A 52 8.42 -7.90 -4.96
CA MET A 52 9.10 -8.43 -3.78
C MET A 52 8.22 -9.45 -3.04
N GLY A 53 6.91 -9.21 -2.97
CA GLY A 53 5.93 -10.13 -2.40
C GLY A 53 5.84 -11.46 -3.14
N MET A 54 6.06 -11.50 -4.46
CA MET A 54 6.10 -12.78 -5.20
C MET A 54 7.22 -13.70 -4.72
N LEU A 55 8.35 -13.17 -4.23
CA LEU A 55 9.41 -13.99 -3.65
C LEU A 55 8.97 -14.65 -2.33
N LEU A 56 8.08 -14.00 -1.58
CA LEU A 56 7.47 -14.59 -0.38
C LEU A 56 6.76 -15.90 -0.72
N LEU A 57 6.02 -15.94 -1.84
CA LEU A 57 5.29 -17.14 -2.27
C LEU A 57 6.21 -18.34 -2.49
N ALA A 58 7.46 -18.13 -2.92
CA ALA A 58 8.44 -19.21 -3.05
C ALA A 58 9.01 -19.66 -1.69
N THR A 59 9.09 -18.76 -0.70
CA THR A 59 9.62 -19.08 0.64
C THR A 59 8.65 -19.87 1.51
N LEU A 60 7.34 -19.65 1.39
CA LEU A 60 6.32 -20.36 2.18
C LEU A 60 6.38 -21.90 2.04
N PRO A 61 6.35 -22.48 0.82
CA PRO A 61 6.48 -23.93 0.67
C PRO A 61 7.87 -24.42 1.10
N ALA A 62 8.93 -23.62 0.90
CA ALA A 62 10.27 -23.99 1.34
C ALA A 62 10.38 -24.11 2.87
N ILE A 63 9.70 -23.24 3.63
CA ILE A 63 9.64 -23.32 5.10
C ILE A 63 9.02 -24.64 5.56
N ILE A 64 8.03 -25.16 4.82
CA ILE A 64 7.36 -26.43 5.12
C ILE A 64 8.19 -27.63 4.66
N VAL A 65 8.77 -27.58 3.46
CA VAL A 65 9.44 -28.73 2.82
C VAL A 65 10.86 -28.96 3.34
N LEU A 66 11.65 -27.91 3.55
CA LEU A 66 13.07 -28.04 3.92
C LEU A 66 13.33 -28.76 5.25
N PRO A 67 12.48 -28.63 6.30
CA PRO A 67 12.60 -29.44 7.52
C PRO A 67 12.62 -30.95 7.26
N PHE A 68 11.84 -31.46 6.30
CA PHE A 68 11.83 -32.88 5.96
C PHE A 68 13.17 -33.33 5.34
N LEU A 69 13.86 -32.45 4.62
CA LEU A 69 15.18 -32.74 4.06
C LEU A 69 16.28 -32.82 5.13
N LEU A 70 16.06 -32.29 6.35
CA LEU A 70 17.00 -32.40 7.48
C LEU A 70 17.16 -33.83 7.98
N LEU A 71 16.18 -34.70 7.70
CA LEU A 71 16.24 -36.14 7.97
C LEU A 71 17.34 -36.82 7.15
N ASN A 72 17.66 -36.30 5.96
CA ASN A 72 18.76 -36.81 5.14
C ASN A 72 20.09 -36.14 5.54
N LYS A 73 20.99 -36.94 6.15
CA LYS A 73 22.31 -36.47 6.62
C LYS A 73 23.13 -35.77 5.52
N ARG A 74 22.99 -36.17 4.25
CA ARG A 74 23.69 -35.55 3.11
C ARG A 74 23.17 -34.15 2.79
N LEU A 75 21.87 -33.93 2.94
CA LEU A 75 21.20 -32.67 2.62
C LEU A 75 21.05 -31.74 3.82
N ARG A 76 21.33 -32.20 5.04
CA ARG A 76 21.09 -31.44 6.28
C ARG A 76 21.75 -30.05 6.28
N LYS A 77 23.04 -29.94 5.94
CA LYS A 77 23.75 -28.65 5.95
C LYS A 77 23.18 -27.65 4.92
N PRO A 78 23.00 -28.00 3.63
CA PRO A 78 22.40 -27.07 2.68
C PRO A 78 20.93 -26.77 3.00
N ALA A 79 20.14 -27.77 3.44
CA ALA A 79 18.74 -27.57 3.83
C ALA A 79 18.60 -26.60 5.01
N LEU A 80 19.43 -26.75 6.06
CA LEU A 80 19.41 -25.84 7.22
C LEU A 80 19.75 -24.39 6.83
N ARG A 81 20.73 -24.19 5.93
CA ARG A 81 21.12 -22.86 5.44
C ARG A 81 19.97 -22.19 4.70
N TRP A 82 19.37 -22.89 3.73
CA TRP A 82 18.24 -22.34 2.96
C TRP A 82 17.01 -22.13 3.82
N TRP A 83 16.72 -23.03 4.75
CA TRP A 83 15.59 -22.88 5.66
C TRP A 83 15.75 -21.65 6.55
N SER A 84 16.96 -21.39 7.04
CA SER A 84 17.27 -20.18 7.80
C SER A 84 17.08 -18.90 6.97
N VAL A 85 17.52 -18.90 5.71
CA VAL A 85 17.30 -17.78 4.78
C VAL A 85 15.80 -17.53 4.58
N CYS A 86 15.02 -18.58 4.32
CA CYS A 86 13.58 -18.46 4.12
C CYS A 86 12.89 -17.90 5.37
N ILE A 87 13.17 -18.44 6.56
CA ILE A 87 12.58 -17.95 7.82
C ILE A 87 12.92 -16.48 8.04
N VAL A 88 14.19 -16.08 7.89
CA VAL A 88 14.62 -14.70 8.11
C VAL A 88 13.98 -13.76 7.11
N TYR A 89 14.01 -14.11 5.82
CA TYR A 89 13.38 -13.30 4.77
C TYR A 89 11.88 -13.13 5.02
N THR A 90 11.15 -14.24 5.25
CA THR A 90 9.71 -14.23 5.52
C THR A 90 9.37 -13.38 6.74
N GLY A 91 10.08 -13.57 7.86
CA GLY A 91 9.85 -12.80 9.08
C GLY A 91 10.10 -11.30 8.89
N LEU A 92 11.21 -10.92 8.25
CA LEU A 92 11.52 -9.53 7.96
C LEU A 92 10.52 -8.90 6.98
N PHE A 93 10.08 -9.65 5.96
CA PHE A 93 9.11 -9.15 5.00
C PHE A 93 7.74 -8.92 5.64
N ILE A 94 7.26 -9.87 6.46
CA ILE A 94 6.03 -9.68 7.25
C ILE A 94 6.14 -8.45 8.15
N ALA A 95 7.26 -8.29 8.87
CA ALA A 95 7.48 -7.12 9.70
C ALA A 95 7.46 -5.81 8.88
N SER A 96 8.08 -5.80 7.70
CA SER A 96 8.05 -4.67 6.77
C SER A 96 6.63 -4.31 6.33
N VAL A 97 5.79 -5.30 6.00
CA VAL A 97 4.38 -5.07 5.64
C VAL A 97 3.59 -4.49 6.82
N LEU A 98 3.75 -5.05 8.02
CA LEU A 98 3.05 -4.57 9.21
C LEU A 98 3.45 -3.14 9.58
N ILE A 99 4.74 -2.80 9.50
CA ILE A 99 5.23 -1.44 9.77
C ILE A 99 4.77 -0.49 8.68
N GLY A 100 4.88 -0.88 7.42
CA GLY A 100 4.47 -0.04 6.30
C GLY A 100 2.96 0.21 6.28
N ASN A 101 2.12 -0.73 6.72
CA ASN A 101 0.70 -0.48 6.92
C ASN A 101 0.45 0.61 7.97
N LYS A 102 1.20 0.61 9.08
CA LYS A 102 1.10 1.69 10.08
C LYS A 102 1.51 3.05 9.52
N ILE A 103 2.57 3.09 8.71
CA ILE A 103 3.02 4.32 8.02
C ILE A 103 1.90 4.81 7.09
N ARG A 104 1.34 3.91 6.28
CA ARG A 104 0.24 4.21 5.35
C ARG A 104 -0.98 4.76 6.09
N MET A 105 -1.40 4.13 7.18
CA MET A 105 -2.55 4.61 7.96
C MET A 105 -2.29 5.96 8.64
N ALA A 106 -1.07 6.22 9.10
CA ALA A 106 -0.69 7.54 9.62
C ALA A 106 -0.80 8.62 8.54
N GLU A 107 -0.39 8.33 7.30
CA GLU A 107 -0.55 9.28 6.19
C GLU A 107 -2.00 9.46 5.75
N PHE A 108 -2.85 8.43 5.85
CA PHE A 108 -4.30 8.61 5.64
C PHE A 108 -4.97 9.45 6.72
N ALA A 109 -4.54 9.30 7.99
CA ALA A 109 -4.99 10.19 9.06
C ALA A 109 -4.57 11.65 8.79
N ALA A 110 -3.34 11.88 8.35
CA ALA A 110 -2.85 13.20 7.96
C ALA A 110 -3.60 13.74 6.73
N LEU A 111 -3.90 12.88 5.75
CA LEU A 111 -4.73 13.24 4.60
C LEU A 111 -6.11 13.70 5.03
N ALA A 112 -6.81 12.97 5.90
CA ALA A 112 -8.15 13.36 6.38
C ALA A 112 -8.17 14.80 6.90
N GLN A 113 -7.14 15.19 7.66
CA GLN A 113 -6.98 16.56 8.14
C GLN A 113 -6.68 17.56 7.02
N ARG A 114 -5.78 17.22 6.08
CA ARG A 114 -5.47 18.06 4.90
C ARG A 114 -6.68 18.25 3.98
N SER A 115 -7.60 17.30 3.96
CA SER A 115 -8.82 17.35 3.14
C SER A 115 -9.92 18.23 3.75
N ALA A 116 -9.81 18.63 5.02
CA ALA A 116 -10.85 19.40 5.71
C ALA A 116 -11.27 20.69 4.97
N PRO A 117 -10.37 21.50 4.38
CA PRO A 117 -10.77 22.67 3.60
C PRO A 117 -11.61 22.33 2.37
N LEU A 118 -11.30 21.22 1.69
CA LEU A 118 -12.06 20.78 0.51
C LEU A 118 -13.47 20.32 0.91
N VAL A 119 -13.58 19.53 1.98
CA VAL A 119 -14.87 19.10 2.53
C VAL A 119 -15.72 20.29 2.95
N THR A 120 -15.11 21.26 3.63
CA THR A 120 -15.78 22.49 4.08
C THR A 120 -16.29 23.30 2.88
N ALA A 121 -15.48 23.45 1.83
CA ALA A 121 -15.88 24.14 0.60
C ALA A 121 -17.10 23.48 -0.09
N ILE A 122 -17.14 22.15 -0.14
CA ILE A 122 -18.30 21.41 -0.69
C ILE A 122 -19.55 21.67 0.16
N ALA A 123 -19.41 21.64 1.50
CA ALA A 123 -20.51 21.90 2.42
C ALA A 123 -21.05 23.32 2.29
N ASP A 124 -20.17 24.33 2.23
CA ASP A 124 -20.54 25.74 2.07
C ASP A 124 -21.23 26.00 0.72
N TYR A 125 -20.70 25.44 -0.37
CA TYR A 125 -21.34 25.50 -1.69
C TYR A 125 -22.76 24.92 -1.64
N THR A 126 -22.90 23.74 -1.03
CA THR A 126 -24.18 23.05 -0.88
C THR A 126 -25.17 23.88 -0.08
N ALA A 127 -24.72 24.52 1.00
CA ALA A 127 -25.57 25.36 1.83
C ALA A 127 -26.06 26.62 1.09
N GLN A 128 -25.23 27.20 0.21
CA GLN A 128 -25.60 28.37 -0.57
C GLN A 128 -26.52 28.06 -1.76
N HIS A 129 -26.30 26.94 -2.46
CA HIS A 129 -26.99 26.62 -3.72
C HIS A 129 -28.14 25.61 -3.53
N GLY A 130 -28.22 24.94 -2.39
CA GLY A 130 -29.22 23.91 -2.10
C GLY A 130 -28.89 22.52 -2.67
N SER A 131 -27.82 22.40 -3.45
CA SER A 131 -27.30 21.14 -4.00
C SER A 131 -25.77 21.11 -3.99
N PRO A 132 -25.14 19.94 -3.88
CA PRO A 132 -23.68 19.84 -4.00
C PRO A 132 -23.21 20.24 -5.40
N PRO A 133 -21.94 20.68 -5.55
CA PRO A 133 -21.39 21.05 -6.85
C PRO A 133 -21.34 19.83 -7.77
N GLU A 134 -21.51 20.01 -9.08
CA GLU A 134 -21.47 18.89 -10.04
C GLU A 134 -20.06 18.29 -10.15
N ASN A 135 -19.04 19.12 -9.91
CA ASN A 135 -17.62 18.75 -9.92
C ASN A 135 -16.82 19.67 -9.00
N LEU A 136 -15.60 19.25 -8.65
CA LEU A 136 -14.76 20.02 -7.71
C LEU A 136 -14.28 21.37 -8.27
N GLN A 137 -14.32 21.60 -9.59
CA GLN A 137 -13.87 22.85 -10.20
C GLN A 137 -14.86 24.01 -9.95
N GLU A 138 -16.14 23.74 -9.69
CA GLU A 138 -17.13 24.77 -9.32
C GLU A 138 -16.83 25.45 -7.99
N LEU A 139 -16.01 24.83 -7.15
CA LEU A 139 -15.54 25.43 -5.91
C LEU A 139 -14.51 26.54 -6.15
N VAL A 140 -13.93 26.62 -7.35
CA VAL A 140 -12.86 27.56 -7.70
C VAL A 140 -13.41 28.72 -8.55
N PRO A 141 -13.02 29.98 -8.30
CA PRO A 141 -12.12 30.44 -7.23
C PRO A 141 -12.83 30.83 -5.93
N GLN A 142 -14.17 30.77 -5.89
CA GLN A 142 -14.96 31.40 -4.83
C GLN A 142 -14.78 30.75 -3.45
N TYR A 143 -14.71 29.42 -3.39
CA TYR A 143 -14.59 28.65 -2.14
C TYR A 143 -13.15 28.13 -1.93
N LEU A 144 -12.39 27.93 -3.01
CA LEU A 144 -11.01 27.47 -2.99
C LEU A 144 -10.19 28.20 -4.06
N GLU A 145 -8.92 28.50 -3.78
CA GLU A 145 -8.01 29.04 -4.79
C GLU A 145 -7.76 28.06 -5.96
N LYS A 146 -7.71 26.76 -5.63
CA LYS A 146 -7.59 25.64 -6.57
C LYS A 146 -8.04 24.35 -5.88
N VAL A 147 -8.41 23.34 -6.66
CA VAL A 147 -8.68 22.00 -6.12
C VAL A 147 -7.38 21.41 -5.56
N PRO A 148 -7.32 21.04 -4.27
CA PRO A 148 -6.10 20.50 -3.67
C PRO A 148 -5.81 19.07 -4.18
N ARG A 149 -4.54 18.68 -4.13
CA ARG A 149 -4.12 17.27 -4.26
C ARG A 149 -4.12 16.61 -2.87
N THR A 150 -4.10 15.29 -2.83
CA THR A 150 -4.11 14.52 -1.57
C THR A 150 -2.81 14.68 -0.75
N GLY A 151 -1.71 15.02 -1.42
CA GLY A 151 -0.36 15.02 -0.82
C GLY A 151 0.26 13.62 -0.71
N ILE A 152 -0.45 12.57 -1.16
CA ILE A 152 0.04 11.20 -1.26
C ILE A 152 0.33 10.90 -2.73
N MET A 153 1.59 10.68 -3.10
CA MET A 153 1.96 10.58 -4.50
C MET A 153 1.50 9.32 -5.20
N ALA A 154 1.34 8.22 -4.48
CA ALA A 154 0.71 7.02 -5.02
C ALA A 154 -0.78 7.26 -5.40
N TYR A 155 -1.44 8.22 -4.74
CA TYR A 155 -2.87 8.49 -4.87
C TYR A 155 -3.14 9.99 -4.98
N PRO A 156 -2.66 10.68 -6.03
CA PRO A 156 -2.51 12.13 -6.01
C PRO A 156 -3.82 12.94 -6.16
N GLU A 157 -4.90 12.29 -6.57
CA GLU A 157 -6.16 12.93 -6.99
C GLU A 157 -7.33 12.40 -6.18
N TYR A 158 -8.28 13.29 -5.92
CA TYR A 158 -9.60 12.91 -5.40
C TYR A 158 -10.50 12.46 -6.55
N LYS A 159 -11.38 11.51 -6.26
CA LYS A 159 -12.58 11.21 -7.03
C LYS A 159 -13.79 11.76 -6.28
N TYR A 160 -14.75 12.25 -7.03
CA TYR A 160 -15.93 12.91 -6.50
C TYR A 160 -17.14 12.48 -7.32
N GLU A 161 -18.21 12.08 -6.63
CA GLU A 161 -19.45 11.63 -7.24
C GLU A 161 -20.64 12.32 -6.56
N VAL A 162 -21.59 12.80 -7.36
CA VAL A 162 -22.85 13.40 -6.90
C VAL A 162 -23.96 12.37 -7.04
N ALA A 163 -24.81 12.27 -6.01
CA ALA A 163 -25.90 11.31 -5.91
C ALA A 163 -25.46 9.89 -6.33
N PRO A 164 -24.36 9.35 -5.76
CA PRO A 164 -23.86 8.06 -6.17
C PRO A 164 -24.84 6.95 -5.76
N GLN A 165 -24.61 5.75 -6.28
CA GLN A 165 -25.49 4.60 -6.07
C GLN A 165 -25.74 4.38 -4.56
N ALA A 166 -27.01 4.46 -4.16
CA ALA A 166 -27.42 4.45 -2.76
C ALA A 166 -26.98 3.19 -2.00
N GLU A 167 -26.89 2.05 -2.68
CA GLU A 167 -26.42 0.78 -2.10
C GLU A 167 -24.94 0.82 -1.70
N ARG A 168 -24.09 1.52 -2.46
CA ARG A 168 -22.64 1.58 -2.23
C ARG A 168 -22.24 2.59 -1.17
N TYR A 169 -22.92 3.73 -1.13
CA TYR A 169 -22.57 4.86 -0.26
C TYR A 169 -23.73 5.35 0.60
N HIS A 170 -24.64 4.46 0.97
CA HIS A 170 -25.68 4.67 1.97
C HIS A 170 -26.47 5.97 1.79
N SER A 171 -26.91 6.24 0.56
CA SER A 171 -27.71 7.42 0.18
C SER A 171 -27.07 8.78 0.51
N ASN A 172 -25.74 8.86 0.58
CA ASN A 172 -25.07 10.15 0.71
C ASN A 172 -25.29 11.00 -0.55
N PRO A 173 -25.59 12.31 -0.42
CA PRO A 173 -25.86 13.18 -1.57
C PRO A 173 -24.63 13.41 -2.47
N TRP A 174 -23.44 13.21 -1.93
CA TRP A 174 -22.18 13.24 -2.65
C TRP A 174 -21.15 12.42 -1.88
N VAL A 175 -20.11 11.98 -2.57
CA VAL A 175 -18.99 11.23 -1.98
C VAL A 175 -17.68 11.76 -2.54
N LEU A 176 -16.70 11.89 -1.65
CA LEU A 176 -15.32 12.19 -2.01
C LEU A 176 -14.48 10.98 -1.62
N TYR A 177 -13.77 10.38 -2.57
CA TYR A 177 -13.00 9.17 -2.30
C TYR A 177 -11.69 9.13 -3.08
N ILE A 178 -10.79 8.26 -2.63
CA ILE A 178 -9.49 8.04 -3.24
C ILE A 178 -9.33 6.53 -3.43
N PRO A 179 -9.25 6.05 -4.68
CA PRO A 179 -8.89 4.66 -4.95
C PRO A 179 -7.48 4.39 -4.42
N CYS A 180 -7.36 3.46 -3.48
CA CYS A 180 -6.14 3.16 -2.74
C CYS A 180 -5.54 1.81 -3.17
N THR A 181 -5.64 1.49 -4.46
CA THR A 181 -5.18 0.21 -5.00
C THR A 181 -3.68 0.02 -4.76
N SER A 182 -3.29 -1.12 -4.20
CA SER A 182 -1.90 -1.42 -3.88
C SER A 182 -1.27 -2.35 -4.93
N GLY A 183 -1.18 -1.89 -6.19
CA GLY A 183 -0.40 -2.55 -7.25
C GLY A 183 -0.75 -4.01 -7.62
N GLY A 184 -1.80 -4.58 -7.02
CA GLY A 184 -2.29 -5.95 -7.19
C GLY A 184 -3.82 -6.00 -7.22
N LEU A 185 -4.41 -7.13 -6.80
CA LEU A 185 -5.87 -7.31 -6.68
C LEU A 185 -6.35 -6.73 -5.33
N ASN A 186 -6.55 -5.41 -5.27
CA ASN A 186 -7.09 -4.71 -4.11
C ASN A 186 -7.85 -3.49 -4.64
N TRP A 187 -9.11 -3.31 -4.22
CA TRP A 187 -9.92 -2.13 -4.53
C TRP A 187 -10.31 -1.37 -3.28
N ASP A 188 -9.37 -1.25 -2.32
CA ASP A 188 -9.52 -0.41 -1.14
C ASP A 188 -9.77 1.04 -1.55
N GLU A 189 -10.56 1.74 -0.74
CA GLU A 189 -10.88 3.15 -0.94
C GLU A 189 -10.77 3.92 0.36
N PHE A 190 -10.31 5.18 0.27
CA PHE A 190 -10.38 6.11 1.38
C PHE A 190 -11.49 7.12 1.10
N VAL A 191 -12.56 7.10 1.90
CA VAL A 191 -13.87 7.66 1.55
C VAL A 191 -14.36 8.64 2.61
N TYR A 192 -14.83 9.81 2.17
CA TYR A 192 -15.60 10.75 2.97
C TYR A 192 -17.08 10.67 2.62
N LEU A 193 -17.91 10.39 3.64
CA LEU A 193 -19.37 10.38 3.56
C LEU A 193 -19.90 11.57 4.36
N PRO A 194 -20.61 12.54 3.74
CA PRO A 194 -21.11 13.73 4.46
C PRO A 194 -22.07 13.40 5.61
N GLN A 195 -22.81 12.29 5.54
CA GLN A 195 -23.70 11.84 6.61
C GLN A 195 -22.98 11.02 7.70
N GLN A 196 -21.68 10.72 7.53
CA GLN A 196 -20.85 10.00 8.50
C GLN A 196 -21.39 8.61 8.90
N ASN A 197 -22.24 8.03 8.06
CA ASN A 197 -22.95 6.77 8.27
C ASN A 197 -22.13 5.55 7.82
N TYR A 198 -20.90 5.45 8.34
CA TYR A 198 -19.96 4.35 8.06
C TYR A 198 -20.35 2.99 8.67
N GLU A 199 -21.35 2.97 9.56
CA GLU A 199 -21.77 1.77 10.31
C GLU A 199 -22.84 0.94 9.58
N ALA A 200 -23.31 1.40 8.42
CA ALA A 200 -24.31 0.66 7.65
C ALA A 200 -23.68 -0.63 7.08
N GLU A 201 -24.11 -1.77 7.62
CA GLU A 201 -23.59 -3.11 7.28
C GLU A 201 -23.56 -3.35 5.77
N MET A 202 -22.36 -3.41 5.18
CA MET A 202 -22.14 -4.16 3.96
C MET A 202 -21.66 -5.56 4.34
N SER A 203 -22.32 -6.59 3.83
CA SER A 203 -22.11 -8.00 4.22
C SER A 203 -20.71 -8.56 3.97
N TYR A 204 -19.84 -7.82 3.26
CA TYR A 204 -18.47 -8.22 2.92
C TYR A 204 -17.41 -7.12 3.09
N ASN A 205 -17.81 -5.87 3.30
CA ASN A 205 -16.92 -4.71 3.32
C ASN A 205 -17.13 -3.93 4.62
N TYR A 206 -16.05 -3.53 5.30
CA TYR A 206 -16.16 -2.70 6.50
C TYR A 206 -15.29 -1.44 6.38
N TYR A 207 -15.77 -0.36 7.00
CA TYR A 207 -15.01 0.88 7.11
C TYR A 207 -14.17 0.85 8.39
N GLU A 208 -12.85 0.92 8.27
CA GLU A 208 -11.98 1.33 9.36
C GLU A 208 -12.04 2.86 9.46
N ARG A 209 -12.59 3.36 10.57
CA ARG A 209 -12.77 4.81 10.75
C ARG A 209 -11.43 5.50 11.00
N VAL A 210 -11.15 6.54 10.22
CA VAL A 210 -9.96 7.38 10.31
C VAL A 210 -10.41 8.84 10.37
N HIS A 211 -10.55 9.37 11.58
CA HIS A 211 -11.22 10.67 11.80
C HIS A 211 -12.63 10.69 11.19
N ASP A 212 -12.94 11.69 10.36
CA ASP A 212 -14.22 11.86 9.67
C ASP A 212 -14.27 11.12 8.32
N TRP A 213 -13.26 10.28 8.06
CA TRP A 213 -13.13 9.46 6.87
C TRP A 213 -13.24 7.97 7.23
N GLY A 214 -13.55 7.14 6.24
CA GLY A 214 -13.55 5.69 6.34
C GLY A 214 -12.56 5.09 5.35
N TYR A 215 -11.76 4.13 5.81
CA TYR A 215 -10.95 3.28 4.94
C TYR A 215 -11.74 2.00 4.67
N LEU A 216 -12.20 1.82 3.44
CA LEU A 216 -12.94 0.66 2.99
C LEU A 216 -11.95 -0.46 2.66
N HIS A 217 -12.01 -1.53 3.44
CA HIS A 217 -11.29 -2.78 3.15
C HIS A 217 -12.17 -3.68 2.28
N GLU A 218 -11.62 -4.19 1.18
CA GLU A 218 -12.24 -5.21 0.31
C GLU A 218 -11.54 -6.57 0.44
#